data_AF-A0A0K2UPE1-F1
#
_entry.id   AF-A0A0K2UPE1-F1
#
_cell.length_a   1.000
_cell.length_b   1.000
_cell.length_c   1.000
_cell.angle_alpha   90.00
_cell.angle_beta   90.00
_cell.angle_gamma   90.00
#
_symmetry.space_group_name_H-M   'P 1'
#
loop_
_entity.id
_entity.type
_entity.pdbx_description
1 polymer ?
#
loop_
_entity_poly.entity_id
_entity_poly.type
_entity_poly.pdbx_seq_one_letter_code
_entity_poly.pdbx_strand_id
1 'polypeptide(L)'
;MDFTHFLSIPLNTQCIKETFIKFCNDVSLSESNLQSNIFQKPELLHLTIGVMALLSEKELKLAIQTLNECVKEIVKPILDNESLTISIGGLQIMNDDPSSTCVVYAKITSNKLQEIADKIVEKFSTMGIITRESDHVKLHMTVMNTKFIFSNDVRNKKRISIDASRILANFDGTDFGKVTLKEIHLSEMGHSKKLLKDYYLPSHIVHF
;
A
#
# COMPACT_ATOMS: atom_id res chain seq x y z
N MET A 1 5.67 6.49 18.50
CA MET A 1 6.14 7.55 17.59
C MET A 1 5.28 7.44 16.35
N ASP A 2 4.72 8.55 15.86
CA ASP A 2 3.94 8.52 14.63
C ASP A 2 4.89 8.46 13.43
N PHE A 3 4.63 7.55 12.49
CA PHE A 3 5.42 7.46 11.26
C PHE A 3 5.17 8.70 10.39
N THR A 4 6.22 9.17 9.71
CA THR A 4 6.15 10.37 8.87
C THR A 4 6.34 10.07 7.39
N HIS A 5 6.89 8.91 7.04
CA HIS A 5 7.12 8.52 5.64
C HIS A 5 6.93 7.02 5.45
N PHE A 6 6.76 6.62 4.20
CA PHE A 6 6.71 5.22 3.81
C PHE A 6 7.27 5.03 2.40
N LEU A 7 7.79 3.83 2.15
CA LEU A 7 8.13 3.38 0.81
C LEU A 7 6.89 2.79 0.16
N SER A 8 6.60 3.22 -1.07
CA SER A 8 5.44 2.73 -1.81
C SER A 8 5.72 2.44 -3.28
N ILE A 9 4.95 1.52 -3.84
CA ILE A 9 4.88 1.27 -5.28
C ILE A 9 3.47 1.67 -5.74
N PRO A 10 3.32 2.69 -6.60
CA PRO A 10 2.01 3.08 -7.12
C PRO A 10 1.36 1.97 -7.94
N LEU A 11 0.07 1.72 -7.71
CA LEU A 11 -0.74 0.76 -8.47
C LEU A 11 -1.90 1.43 -9.21
N ASN A 12 -2.03 2.75 -9.07
CA ASN A 12 -3.09 3.61 -9.57
C ASN A 12 -3.03 3.83 -11.10
N THR A 13 -2.73 2.80 -11.89
CA THR A 13 -2.86 2.88 -13.36
C THR A 13 -4.34 3.00 -13.74
N GLN A 14 -4.63 3.59 -14.90
CA GLN A 14 -6.02 3.79 -15.35
C GLN A 14 -6.84 2.49 -15.34
N CYS A 15 -6.26 1.39 -15.81
CA CYS A 15 -6.90 0.07 -15.82
C CYS A 15 -7.26 -0.41 -14.40
N ILE A 16 -6.34 -0.29 -13.43
CA ILE A 16 -6.60 -0.67 -12.04
C ILE A 16 -7.63 0.25 -11.39
N LYS A 17 -7.61 1.56 -11.69
CA LYS A 17 -8.62 2.50 -11.16
C LYS A 17 -10.02 2.11 -11.65
N GLU A 18 -10.17 1.78 -12.92
CA GLU A 18 -11.46 1.41 -13.52
C GLU A 18 -12.03 0.12 -12.90
N THR A 19 -11.21 -0.93 -12.78
CA THR A 19 -11.63 -2.18 -12.14
C THR A 19 -11.93 -1.98 -10.66
N PHE A 20 -11.14 -1.17 -9.95
CA PHE A 20 -11.38 -0.83 -8.56
C PHE A 20 -12.68 -0.04 -8.37
N ILE A 21 -12.96 0.97 -9.21
CA ILE A 21 -14.22 1.74 -9.16
C ILE A 21 -15.41 0.81 -9.40
N LYS A 22 -15.31 -0.12 -10.36
CA LYS A 22 -16.34 -1.13 -10.58
C LYS A 22 -16.55 -1.99 -9.33
N PHE A 23 -15.48 -2.50 -8.74
CA PHE A 23 -15.54 -3.25 -7.48
C PHE A 23 -16.26 -2.46 -6.37
N CYS A 24 -15.91 -1.17 -6.17
CA CYS A 24 -16.56 -0.32 -5.17
C CYS A 24 -18.07 -0.19 -5.41
N ASN A 25 -18.49 -0.03 -6.67
CA ASN A 25 -19.90 0.04 -7.04
C ASN A 25 -20.62 -1.28 -6.76
N ASP A 26 -20.04 -2.41 -7.19
CA ASP A 26 -20.65 -3.73 -7.02
C ASP A 26 -20.79 -4.09 -5.53
N VAL A 27 -19.77 -3.79 -4.71
CA VAL A 27 -19.86 -3.98 -3.25
C VAL A 27 -20.91 -3.06 -2.64
N SER A 28 -21.00 -1.79 -3.05
CA SER A 28 -21.98 -0.85 -2.52
C SER A 28 -23.43 -1.27 -2.84
N LEU A 29 -23.64 -1.94 -3.98
CA LEU A 29 -24.93 -2.52 -4.34
C LEU A 29 -25.26 -3.78 -3.50
N SER A 30 -24.26 -4.61 -3.20
CA SER A 30 -24.43 -5.82 -2.36
C SER A 30 -24.61 -5.48 -0.88
N GLU A 31 -23.91 -4.46 -0.37
CA GLU A 31 -23.83 -4.09 1.03
C GLU A 31 -24.28 -2.64 1.23
N SER A 32 -25.58 -2.40 1.10
CA SER A 32 -26.18 -1.05 1.09
C SER A 32 -25.94 -0.21 2.36
N ASN A 33 -25.55 -0.84 3.47
CA ASN A 33 -25.25 -0.18 4.74
C ASN A 33 -23.79 0.29 4.85
N LEU A 34 -22.95 -0.05 3.87
CA LEU A 34 -21.54 0.30 3.86
C LEU A 34 -21.37 1.79 3.51
N GLN A 35 -20.58 2.50 4.32
CA GLN A 35 -20.30 3.90 4.04
C GLN A 35 -19.33 4.05 2.86
N SER A 36 -19.67 4.87 1.88
CA SER A 36 -18.87 5.03 0.64
C SER A 36 -17.44 5.55 0.89
N ASN A 37 -17.19 6.22 2.01
CA ASN A 37 -15.86 6.69 2.40
C ASN A 37 -15.00 5.60 3.08
N ILE A 38 -15.45 4.35 3.17
CA ILE A 38 -14.63 3.22 3.62
C ILE A 38 -13.63 2.74 2.55
N PHE A 39 -13.95 2.98 1.28
CA PHE A 39 -13.11 2.58 0.17
C PHE A 39 -11.89 3.49 0.09
N GLN A 40 -10.76 2.91 -0.32
CA GLN A 40 -9.59 3.69 -0.69
C GLN A 40 -9.91 4.58 -1.89
N LYS A 41 -9.20 5.71 -2.02
CA LYS A 41 -9.28 6.53 -3.23
C LYS A 41 -8.55 5.85 -4.39
N PRO A 42 -9.10 5.78 -5.62
CA PRO A 42 -8.44 5.17 -6.77
C PRO A 42 -7.04 5.75 -7.02
N GLU A 43 -6.88 7.04 -6.76
CA GLU A 43 -5.62 7.79 -6.88
C GLU A 43 -4.55 7.27 -5.92
N LEU A 44 -4.95 6.73 -4.76
CA LEU A 44 -4.06 6.33 -3.67
C LEU A 44 -3.82 4.81 -3.60
N LEU A 45 -4.20 4.06 -4.63
CA LEU A 45 -3.91 2.62 -4.70
C LEU A 45 -2.40 2.39 -4.83
N HIS A 46 -1.83 1.64 -3.88
CA HIS A 46 -0.40 1.39 -3.78
C HIS A 46 -0.09 0.12 -3.00
N LEU A 47 1.17 -0.33 -3.09
CA LEU A 47 1.79 -1.26 -2.15
C LEU A 47 2.63 -0.49 -1.16
N THR A 48 2.57 -0.84 0.12
CA THR A 48 3.51 -0.36 1.13
C THR A 48 4.64 -1.37 1.28
N ILE A 49 5.89 -0.90 1.14
CA ILE A 49 7.09 -1.73 1.39
C ILE A 49 7.52 -1.61 2.85
N GLY A 50 7.54 -0.39 3.40
CA GLY A 50 7.92 -0.16 4.80
C GLY A 50 7.60 1.25 5.25
N VAL A 51 7.42 1.42 6.56
CA VAL A 51 7.08 2.70 7.22
C VAL A 51 8.24 3.16 8.09
N MET A 52 8.42 4.48 8.20
CA MET A 52 9.53 5.07 8.94
C MET A 52 9.18 6.44 9.52
N ALA A 53 9.97 6.89 10.49
CA ALA A 53 9.94 8.24 11.02
C ALA A 53 11.22 8.96 10.61
N LEU A 54 11.09 9.93 9.71
CA LEU A 54 12.15 10.85 9.31
C LEU A 54 11.79 12.21 9.90
N LEU A 55 12.53 12.64 10.92
CA LEU A 55 12.30 13.83 11.74
C LEU A 55 13.36 14.91 11.52
N SER A 56 14.39 14.60 10.72
CA SER A 56 15.42 15.56 10.34
C SER A 56 15.80 15.43 8.86
N GLU A 57 16.38 16.50 8.30
CA GLU A 57 16.92 16.46 6.93
C GLU A 57 18.03 15.41 6.76
N LYS A 58 18.78 15.11 7.82
CA LYS A 58 19.84 14.10 7.78
C LYS A 58 19.26 12.70 7.57
N GLU A 59 18.22 12.36 8.32
CA GLU A 59 17.50 11.09 8.18
C GLU A 59 16.83 10.98 6.81
N LEU A 60 16.23 12.08 6.31
CA LEU A 60 15.65 12.11 4.97
C LEU A 60 16.71 11.86 3.89
N LYS A 61 17.85 12.54 3.95
CA LYS A 61 18.95 12.33 2.99
C LYS A 61 19.48 10.91 3.05
N LEU A 62 19.59 10.32 4.25
CA LEU A 62 20.01 8.93 4.42
C LEU A 62 19.01 7.95 3.79
N ALA A 63 17.70 8.14 3.99
CA ALA A 63 16.66 7.33 3.38
C ALA A 63 16.67 7.42 1.84
N ILE A 64 16.86 8.62 1.29
CA ILE A 64 17.00 8.86 -0.15
C ILE A 64 18.22 8.12 -0.71
N GLN A 65 19.39 8.26 -0.06
CA GLN A 65 20.60 7.58 -0.48
C GLN A 65 20.41 6.05 -0.44
N THR A 66 19.86 5.54 0.66
CA THR A 66 19.61 4.10 0.84
C THR A 66 18.67 3.55 -0.22
N LEU A 67 17.61 4.30 -0.59
CA LEU A 67 16.68 3.90 -1.65
C LEU A 67 17.37 3.82 -3.02
N ASN A 68 18.23 4.79 -3.34
CA ASN A 68 19.01 4.79 -4.59
C ASN A 68 19.98 3.62 -4.67
N GLU A 69 20.65 3.29 -3.55
CA GLU A 69 21.52 2.12 -3.45
C GLU A 69 20.71 0.83 -3.64
N CYS A 70 19.54 0.70 -2.98
CA CYS A 70 18.66 -0.45 -3.15
C CYS A 70 18.28 -0.68 -4.62
N VAL A 71 17.96 0.37 -5.37
CA VAL A 71 17.64 0.20 -6.79
C VAL A 71 18.81 -0.36 -7.59
N LYS A 72 20.02 0.10 -7.31
CA LYS A 72 21.24 -0.34 -8.01
C LYS A 72 21.68 -1.74 -7.60
N GLU A 73 21.63 -2.05 -6.32
CA GLU A 73 22.23 -3.25 -5.71
C GLU A 73 21.23 -4.40 -5.52
N ILE A 74 19.93 -4.11 -5.46
CA ILE A 74 18.88 -5.09 -5.16
C ILE A 74 17.90 -5.19 -6.33
N VAL A 75 17.23 -4.09 -6.68
CA VAL A 75 16.12 -4.14 -7.65
C VAL A 75 16.63 -4.53 -9.03
N LYS A 76 17.57 -3.77 -9.61
CA LYS A 76 18.08 -4.04 -10.96
C LYS A 76 18.70 -5.44 -11.11
N PRO A 77 19.53 -5.94 -10.17
CA PRO A 77 20.05 -7.29 -10.25
C PRO A 77 18.99 -8.39 -10.19
N ILE A 78 17.95 -8.25 -9.36
CA ILE A 78 16.85 -9.24 -9.28
C ILE A 78 15.98 -9.22 -10.54
N LEU A 79 15.83 -8.04 -11.15
CA LEU A 79 15.09 -7.89 -12.40
C LEU A 79 15.84 -8.40 -13.62
N ASP A 80 17.17 -8.38 -13.61
CA ASP A 80 18.03 -8.86 -14.71
C ASP A 80 17.64 -8.27 -16.09
N ASN A 81 17.42 -6.95 -16.13
CA ASN A 81 16.92 -6.21 -17.30
C ASN A 81 15.50 -6.58 -17.78
N GLU A 82 14.75 -7.37 -17.01
CA GLU A 82 13.34 -7.68 -17.30
C GLU A 82 12.40 -6.69 -16.61
N SER A 83 11.25 -6.43 -17.23
CA SER A 83 10.15 -5.73 -16.57
C SER A 83 9.42 -6.64 -15.60
N LEU A 84 9.11 -6.16 -14.39
CA LEU A 84 8.30 -6.90 -13.43
C LEU A 84 6.82 -6.55 -13.54
N THR A 85 6.02 -7.49 -14.07
CA THR A 85 4.56 -7.41 -14.06
C THR A 85 3.99 -8.26 -12.92
N ILE A 86 3.14 -7.67 -12.10
CA ILE A 86 2.41 -8.35 -11.04
C ILE A 86 0.91 -8.44 -11.35
N SER A 87 0.24 -9.43 -10.78
CA SER A 87 -1.22 -9.56 -10.81
C SER A 87 -1.79 -9.18 -9.45
N ILE A 88 -2.92 -8.47 -9.46
CA ILE A 88 -3.62 -7.97 -8.27
C ILE A 88 -5.00 -8.58 -8.26
N GLY A 89 -5.30 -9.43 -7.27
CA GLY A 89 -6.55 -10.17 -7.31
C GLY A 89 -6.89 -10.87 -6.01
N GLY A 90 -8.16 -11.22 -5.89
CA GLY A 90 -8.83 -11.70 -4.70
C GLY A 90 -8.72 -10.79 -3.50
N LEU A 91 -9.30 -11.22 -2.38
CA LEU A 91 -9.42 -10.42 -1.18
C LEU A 91 -8.92 -11.15 0.05
N GLN A 92 -8.46 -10.38 1.02
CA GLN A 92 -8.11 -10.87 2.34
C GLN A 92 -8.23 -9.73 3.36
N ILE A 93 -8.18 -10.10 4.64
CA ILE A 93 -8.25 -9.22 5.79
C ILE A 93 -6.94 -9.26 6.59
N MET A 94 -6.73 -8.25 7.44
CA MET A 94 -5.49 -8.13 8.21
C MET A 94 -5.42 -9.06 9.41
N ASN A 95 -6.57 -9.37 10.00
CA ASN A 95 -6.78 -10.30 11.11
C ASN A 95 -7.47 -11.59 10.62
N ASP A 96 -7.81 -12.49 11.53
CA ASP A 96 -8.40 -13.79 11.19
C ASP A 96 -9.93 -13.85 11.33
N ASP A 97 -10.56 -12.77 11.79
CA ASP A 97 -12.01 -12.69 12.00
C ASP A 97 -12.69 -11.80 10.95
N PRO A 98 -13.37 -12.39 9.94
CA PRO A 98 -14.07 -11.64 8.92
C PRO A 98 -15.32 -10.93 9.44
N SER A 99 -15.89 -11.35 10.58
CA SER A 99 -17.06 -10.68 11.18
C SER A 99 -16.69 -9.36 11.86
N SER A 100 -15.40 -9.13 12.12
CA SER A 100 -14.89 -7.92 12.75
C SER A 100 -13.49 -7.58 12.25
N THR A 101 -13.40 -6.88 11.13
CA THR A 101 -12.14 -6.39 10.57
C THR A 101 -12.14 -4.88 10.34
N CYS A 102 -10.95 -4.28 10.27
CA CYS A 102 -10.79 -2.85 9.94
C CYS A 102 -10.20 -2.61 8.56
N VAL A 103 -9.64 -3.65 7.91
CA VAL A 103 -8.90 -3.52 6.66
C VAL A 103 -9.22 -4.71 5.77
N VAL A 104 -9.66 -4.41 4.55
CA VAL A 104 -9.77 -5.38 3.45
C VAL A 104 -8.77 -4.96 2.38
N TYR A 105 -8.03 -5.91 1.84
CA TYR A 105 -7.02 -5.67 0.81
C TYR A 105 -7.05 -6.72 -0.29
N ALA A 106 -6.57 -6.33 -1.46
CA ALA A 106 -6.30 -7.24 -2.56
C ALA A 106 -4.94 -7.90 -2.42
N LYS A 107 -4.87 -9.19 -2.78
CA LYS A 107 -3.64 -9.99 -2.69
C LYS A 107 -2.71 -9.69 -3.86
N ILE A 108 -1.42 -9.82 -3.62
CA ILE A 108 -0.36 -9.65 -4.60
C ILE A 108 0.42 -10.95 -4.69
N THR A 109 0.63 -11.46 -5.90
CA THR A 109 1.39 -12.71 -6.09
C THR A 109 2.60 -12.43 -6.96
N SER A 110 3.80 -12.42 -6.37
CA SER A 110 5.08 -12.36 -7.09
C SER A 110 6.27 -12.65 -6.16
N ASN A 111 6.99 -13.75 -6.43
CA ASN A 111 8.18 -14.11 -5.66
C ASN A 111 9.31 -13.10 -5.84
N LYS A 112 9.53 -12.62 -7.09
CA LYS A 112 10.53 -11.58 -7.38
C LYS A 112 10.23 -10.29 -6.61
N LEU A 113 8.96 -9.87 -6.58
CA LEU A 113 8.58 -8.66 -5.83
C LEU A 113 8.77 -8.84 -4.32
N GLN A 114 8.41 -10.01 -3.79
CA GLN A 114 8.59 -10.32 -2.37
C GLN A 114 10.06 -10.24 -1.98
N GLU A 115 10.95 -10.85 -2.77
CA GLU A 115 12.40 -10.79 -2.54
C GLU A 115 12.93 -9.34 -2.57
N ILE A 116 12.48 -8.54 -3.55
CA ILE A 116 12.85 -7.12 -3.64
C ILE A 116 12.39 -6.36 -2.39
N ALA A 117 11.13 -6.51 -1.99
CA ALA A 117 10.55 -5.79 -0.85
C ALA A 117 11.25 -6.16 0.46
N ASP A 118 11.50 -7.45 0.69
CA ASP A 118 12.15 -7.94 1.91
C ASP A 118 13.59 -7.42 2.01
N LYS A 119 14.37 -7.49 0.91
CA LYS A 119 15.75 -6.99 0.88
C LYS A 119 15.83 -5.47 1.03
N ILE A 120 14.87 -4.71 0.47
CA ILE A 120 14.79 -3.26 0.70
C ILE A 120 14.57 -2.98 2.19
N VAL A 121 13.59 -3.63 2.83
CA VAL A 121 13.31 -3.44 4.25
C VAL A 121 14.50 -3.86 5.11
N GLU A 122 15.16 -4.97 4.77
CA GLU A 122 16.38 -5.42 5.43
C GLU A 122 17.47 -4.34 5.36
N LYS A 123 17.80 -3.83 4.17
CA LYS A 123 18.80 -2.76 4.01
C LYS A 123 18.42 -1.52 4.81
N PHE A 124 17.18 -1.05 4.71
CA PHE A 124 16.70 0.09 5.51
C PHE A 124 16.79 -0.15 7.02
N SER A 125 16.57 -1.39 7.46
CA SER A 125 16.70 -1.77 8.87
C SER A 125 18.17 -1.78 9.31
N THR A 126 19.10 -2.29 8.49
CA THR A 126 20.54 -2.24 8.79
C THR A 126 21.08 -0.80 8.91
N MET A 127 20.45 0.14 8.20
CA MET A 127 20.76 1.57 8.28
C MET A 127 20.07 2.28 9.46
N GLY A 128 19.27 1.56 10.25
CA GLY A 128 18.54 2.09 11.41
C GLY A 128 17.33 2.95 11.05
N ILE A 129 16.82 2.88 9.81
CA ILE A 129 15.73 3.74 9.31
C ILE A 129 14.35 3.09 9.54
N ILE A 130 14.26 1.78 9.35
CA ILE A 130 13.03 0.99 9.54
C ILE A 130 13.23 -0.02 10.67
N THR A 131 12.26 -0.08 11.58
CA THR A 131 12.15 -1.21 12.53
C THR A 131 11.41 -2.35 11.86
N ARG A 132 12.06 -3.50 11.72
CA ARG A 132 11.44 -4.70 11.14
C ARG A 132 10.56 -5.40 12.17
N GLU A 133 9.29 -5.62 11.81
CA GLU A 133 8.30 -6.29 12.68
C GLU A 133 8.04 -7.75 12.27
N SER A 134 8.46 -8.15 11.06
CA SER A 134 8.20 -9.47 10.46
C SER A 134 9.33 -9.85 9.52
N ASP A 135 9.51 -11.15 9.30
CA ASP A 135 10.48 -11.68 8.34
C ASP A 135 10.12 -11.33 6.89
N HIS A 136 8.83 -11.17 6.59
CA HIS A 136 8.39 -10.80 5.24
C HIS A 136 7.51 -9.55 5.26
N VAL A 137 7.70 -8.72 4.24
CA VAL A 137 6.82 -7.59 3.92
C VAL A 137 5.48 -8.14 3.48
N LYS A 138 4.40 -7.76 4.18
CA LYS A 138 3.04 -8.13 3.81
C LYS A 138 2.60 -7.28 2.62
N LEU A 139 2.93 -7.70 1.40
CA LEU A 139 2.56 -6.99 0.18
C LEU A 139 1.05 -7.10 -0.07
N HIS A 140 0.37 -5.96 -0.14
CA HIS A 140 -1.06 -5.88 -0.35
C HIS A 140 -1.48 -4.52 -0.92
N MET A 141 -2.60 -4.48 -1.62
CA MET A 141 -3.26 -3.23 -2.02
C MET A 141 -4.50 -3.03 -1.16
N THR A 142 -4.49 -2.06 -0.26
CA THR A 142 -5.67 -1.77 0.59
C THR A 142 -6.83 -1.28 -0.26
N VAL A 143 -7.98 -1.97 -0.17
CA VAL A 143 -9.22 -1.60 -0.89
C VAL A 143 -10.22 -0.92 0.03
N MET A 144 -10.28 -1.31 1.30
CA MET A 144 -11.14 -0.71 2.31
C MET A 144 -10.40 -0.54 3.64
N ASN A 145 -10.66 0.57 4.33
CA ASN A 145 -10.15 0.79 5.67
C ASN A 145 -11.11 1.65 6.49
N THR A 146 -11.48 1.17 7.68
CA THR A 146 -12.39 1.92 8.57
C THR A 146 -11.76 3.22 9.09
N LYS A 147 -10.43 3.36 9.04
CA LYS A 147 -9.75 4.64 9.32
C LYS A 147 -10.15 5.76 8.37
N PHE A 148 -10.55 5.45 7.13
CA PHE A 148 -10.93 6.48 6.16
C PHE A 148 -12.23 7.19 6.55
N ILE A 149 -13.09 6.52 7.32
CA ILE A 149 -14.36 7.05 7.81
C ILE A 149 -14.13 8.15 8.86
N PHE A 150 -13.17 7.96 9.75
CA PHE A 150 -12.97 8.83 10.93
C PHE A 150 -11.99 9.98 10.69
N SER A 151 -11.70 10.30 9.42
CA SER A 151 -10.59 11.18 9.04
C SER A 151 -10.70 12.64 9.52
N ASN A 152 -11.80 13.04 10.18
CA ASN A 152 -12.05 14.45 10.47
C ASN A 152 -12.19 14.91 11.93
N ASP A 153 -12.37 14.10 13.00
CA ASP A 153 -12.61 14.82 14.29
C ASP A 153 -12.46 14.17 15.67
N VAL A 154 -12.02 12.91 15.87
CA VAL A 154 -11.99 12.41 17.27
C VAL A 154 -10.82 11.47 17.54
N ARG A 155 -9.78 12.00 18.19
CA ARG A 155 -8.63 11.28 18.76
C ARG A 155 -8.97 10.15 19.76
N ASN A 156 -10.26 9.91 20.03
CA ASN A 156 -10.75 9.05 21.11
C ASN A 156 -11.90 8.08 20.73
N LYS A 157 -12.28 7.90 19.46
CA LYS A 157 -13.21 6.82 19.10
C LYS A 157 -12.46 5.54 18.75
N LYS A 158 -12.81 4.43 19.44
CA LYS A 158 -12.38 3.07 19.08
C LYS A 158 -12.59 2.87 17.58
N ARG A 159 -11.61 2.27 16.88
CA ARG A 159 -11.78 1.86 15.49
C ARG A 159 -13.03 0.99 15.41
N ILE A 160 -14.01 1.43 14.64
CA ILE A 160 -15.18 0.62 14.34
C ILE A 160 -14.73 -0.42 13.33
N SER A 161 -14.98 -1.70 13.62
CA SER A 161 -14.80 -2.79 12.67
C SER A 161 -16.05 -2.95 11.80
N ILE A 162 -15.89 -3.64 10.68
CA ILE A 162 -16.98 -4.08 9.81
C ILE A 162 -17.02 -5.60 9.75
N ASP A 163 -18.20 -6.14 9.44
CA ASP A 163 -18.34 -7.51 8.99
C ASP A 163 -18.06 -7.55 7.48
N ALA A 164 -16.92 -8.13 7.11
CA ALA A 164 -16.49 -8.33 5.74
C ALA A 164 -16.81 -9.74 5.22
N SER A 165 -17.52 -10.59 5.97
CA SER A 165 -17.75 -12.00 5.61
C SER A 165 -18.42 -12.14 4.25
N ARG A 166 -19.47 -11.35 3.97
CA ARG A 166 -20.16 -11.35 2.68
C ARG A 166 -19.32 -10.75 1.57
N ILE A 167 -18.54 -9.71 1.88
CA ILE A 167 -17.64 -9.08 0.91
C ILE A 167 -16.60 -10.09 0.46
N LEU A 168 -15.97 -10.81 1.38
CA LEU A 168 -15.00 -11.86 1.06
C LEU A 168 -15.67 -13.00 0.28
N ALA A 169 -16.83 -13.50 0.74
CA ALA A 169 -17.51 -14.60 0.08
C ALA A 169 -17.93 -14.29 -1.37
N ASN A 170 -18.41 -13.07 -1.63
CA ASN A 170 -18.95 -12.70 -2.95
C ASN A 170 -17.90 -12.11 -3.90
N PHE A 171 -16.82 -11.52 -3.35
CA PHE A 171 -15.85 -10.75 -4.14
C PHE A 171 -14.40 -11.25 -4.04
N ASP A 172 -14.10 -12.37 -3.37
CA ASP A 172 -12.73 -12.96 -3.38
C ASP A 172 -12.27 -13.42 -4.78
N GLY A 173 -13.19 -13.55 -5.75
CA GLY A 173 -12.85 -13.79 -7.15
C GLY A 173 -12.44 -12.53 -7.95
N THR A 174 -12.41 -11.35 -7.33
CA THR A 174 -12.17 -10.09 -8.04
C THR A 174 -10.76 -10.04 -8.60
N ASP A 175 -10.63 -9.90 -9.93
CA ASP A 175 -9.38 -9.58 -10.59
C ASP A 175 -9.31 -8.07 -10.84
N PHE A 176 -8.38 -7.39 -10.17
CA PHE A 176 -8.16 -5.96 -10.39
C PHE A 176 -7.29 -5.72 -11.62
N GLY A 177 -6.53 -6.71 -12.07
CA GLY A 177 -5.71 -6.67 -13.27
C GLY A 177 -4.21 -6.79 -12.99
N LYS A 178 -3.41 -6.39 -13.97
CA LYS A 178 -1.95 -6.49 -13.94
C LYS A 178 -1.28 -5.14 -14.06
N VAL A 179 -0.15 -4.97 -13.37
CA VAL A 179 0.65 -3.74 -13.40
C VAL A 179 2.11 -4.09 -13.61
N THR A 180 2.74 -3.45 -14.60
CA THR A 180 4.19 -3.43 -14.72
C THR A 180 4.77 -2.35 -13.81
N LEU A 181 5.57 -2.77 -12.84
CA LEU A 181 6.19 -1.89 -11.86
C LEU A 181 7.36 -1.14 -12.49
N LYS A 182 7.48 0.14 -12.17
CA LYS A 182 8.48 1.05 -12.78
C LYS A 182 9.18 1.96 -11.77
N GLU A 183 8.61 2.09 -10.58
CA GLU A 183 9.06 3.09 -9.62
C GLU A 183 8.74 2.70 -8.19
N ILE A 184 9.60 3.17 -7.27
CA ILE A 184 9.37 3.17 -5.83
C ILE A 184 9.45 4.62 -5.35
N HIS A 185 8.49 5.01 -4.53
CA HIS A 185 8.40 6.34 -3.96
C HIS A 185 8.77 6.28 -2.49
N LEU A 186 9.55 7.25 -2.03
CA LEU A 186 9.58 7.66 -0.63
C LEU A 186 8.53 8.75 -0.46
N SER A 187 7.41 8.41 0.16
CA SER A 187 6.22 9.26 0.26
C SER A 187 6.05 9.81 1.67
N GLU A 188 5.59 11.06 1.77
CA GLU A 188 5.19 11.67 3.05
C GLU A 188 3.87 11.06 3.55
N MET A 189 3.84 10.75 4.84
CA MET A 189 2.69 10.25 5.57
C MET A 189 2.01 11.42 6.27
N GLY A 190 0.91 11.91 5.71
CA GLY A 190 0.19 13.04 6.28
C GLY A 190 -1.11 13.35 5.55
N HIS A 191 -2.10 13.82 6.31
CA HIS A 191 -3.41 14.28 5.82
C HIS A 191 -3.38 15.67 5.17
N SER A 192 -2.20 16.28 5.00
CA SER A 192 -2.06 17.59 4.38
C SER A 192 -2.50 17.48 2.91
N LYS A 193 -3.43 18.37 2.55
CA LYS A 193 -4.20 18.48 1.29
C LYS A 193 -3.37 18.67 0.00
N LYS A 194 -2.10 18.28 -0.02
CA LYS A 194 -1.19 18.40 -1.17
C LYS A 194 -1.01 17.04 -1.83
N LEU A 195 -2.12 16.48 -2.34
CA LEU A 195 -2.01 15.53 -3.44
C LEU A 195 -1.43 16.30 -4.61
N LEU A 196 -0.20 15.98 -4.98
CA LEU A 196 0.44 16.56 -6.15
C LEU A 196 0.07 15.65 -7.31
N LYS A 197 -0.88 16.07 -8.17
CA LYS A 197 -1.30 15.30 -9.35
C LYS A 197 -1.69 13.85 -9.03
N ASP A 198 -2.66 13.66 -8.13
CA ASP A 198 -3.36 12.38 -7.96
C ASP A 198 -2.56 11.22 -7.32
N TYR A 199 -1.56 11.50 -6.48
CA TYR A 199 -0.91 10.51 -5.59
C TYR A 199 -0.35 11.15 -4.30
N TYR A 200 0.24 10.36 -3.40
CA TYR A 200 0.94 10.85 -2.21
C TYR A 200 2.09 11.78 -2.58
N LEU A 201 2.38 12.77 -1.73
CA LEU A 201 3.51 13.69 -1.92
C LEU A 201 4.83 12.91 -1.83
N PRO A 202 5.64 12.83 -2.91
CA PRO A 202 6.89 12.12 -2.86
C PRO A 202 8.02 13.05 -2.40
N SER A 203 8.74 12.64 -1.36
CA SER A 203 10.02 13.26 -1.02
C SER A 203 11.12 12.81 -1.99
N HIS A 204 10.98 11.61 -2.56
CA HIS A 204 11.87 11.10 -3.60
C HIS A 204 11.20 9.99 -4.42
N ILE A 205 11.57 9.87 -5.69
CA ILE A 205 11.12 8.81 -6.60
C ILE A 205 12.36 8.20 -7.26
N VAL A 206 12.42 6.87 -7.27
CA VAL A 206 13.41 6.12 -8.03
C VAL A 206 12.72 5.26 -9.08
N HIS A 207 13.34 5.15 -10.25
CA HIS A 207 12.86 4.33 -11.36
C HIS A 207 13.78 3.14 -11.61
N PHE A 208 13.20 2.03 -12.07
CA PHE A 208 13.93 0.81 -12.39
C PHE A 208 13.32 0.09 -13.59
#